data_AF-A0A957CP39-F1
#
_entry.id   AF-A0A957CP39-F1
#
_cell.length_a   1.000
_cell.length_b   1.000
_cell.length_c   1.000
_cell.angle_alpha   90.00
_cell.angle_beta   90.00
_cell.angle_gamma   90.00
#
_symmetry.space_group_name_H-M   'P 1'
#
loop_
_entity.id
_entity.type
_entity.pdbx_description
1 polymer ?
#
loop_
_entity_poly.entity_id
_entity_poly.type
_entity_poly.pdbx_seq_one_letter_code
_entity_poly.pdbx_strand_id
1 'polypeptide(L)' 'PRYFDQGGKLRDEIPAGYYIDFTTIAADYGWTRVSSGPNWRTYFPDILFWHYENRQGLTWEAAMRQLYLEDELVAFPNSP' A
#
# COMPACT_ATOMS: atom_id res chain seq x y z
N PRO A 1 -5.65 25.22 -0.85
CA PRO A 1 -4.33 24.69 -1.30
C PRO A 1 -3.46 24.18 -0.14
N ARG A 2 -3.07 25.03 0.82
CA ARG A 2 -2.03 24.72 1.83
C ARG A 2 -2.23 23.42 2.62
N TYR A 3 -3.46 23.07 3.00
CA TYR A 3 -3.71 21.85 3.77
C TYR A 3 -3.58 20.58 2.93
N PHE A 4 -4.05 20.59 1.68
CA PHE A 4 -3.95 19.43 0.79
C PHE A 4 -2.48 19.06 0.55
N ASP A 5 -1.65 20.07 0.29
CA ASP A 5 -0.21 19.91 0.06
C ASP A 5 0.56 19.48 1.34
N GLN A 6 -0.06 19.56 2.51
CA GLN A 6 0.52 19.18 3.81
C GLN A 6 -0.08 17.88 4.39
N GLY A 7 -0.90 17.16 3.62
CA GLY A 7 -1.51 15.90 4.06
C GLY A 7 -2.83 16.05 4.82
N GLY A 8 -3.47 17.22 4.72
CA GLY A 8 -4.79 17.52 5.27
C GLY A 8 -4.78 18.46 6.49
N LYS A 9 -5.95 18.59 7.12
CA LYS A 9 -6.17 19.26 8.40
C LYS A 9 -6.91 18.28 9.31
N LEU A 10 -6.60 18.28 10.61
CA LEU A 10 -7.47 17.63 11.59
C LEU A 10 -8.89 18.20 11.49
N ARG A 11 -9.88 17.31 11.55
CA ARG A 11 -11.28 17.73 11.65
C ARG A 11 -11.53 18.25 13.05
N ASP A 12 -12.32 19.31 13.15
CA ASP A 12 -12.66 19.92 14.44
C ASP A 12 -13.60 18.99 15.25
N GLU A 13 -14.40 18.17 14.57
CA GLU A 13 -15.25 17.14 15.15
C GLU A 13 -15.19 15.84 14.33
N ILE A 14 -15.30 14.70 15.02
CA ILE A 14 -15.43 13.37 14.39
C ILE A 14 -16.92 13.08 14.20
N PRO A 15 -17.39 12.75 12.99
CA PRO A 15 -18.79 12.41 12.75
C PRO A 15 -19.30 11.30 13.69
N ALA A 16 -20.57 11.40 14.10
CA ALA A 16 -21.19 10.33 14.88
C ALA A 16 -21.40 9.06 14.03
N GLY A 17 -21.24 7.89 14.63
CA GLY A 17 -21.44 6.60 13.96
C GLY A 17 -20.49 5.52 14.46
N TYR A 18 -20.44 4.41 13.72
CA TYR A 18 -19.53 3.30 14.01
C TYR A 18 -18.27 3.41 13.15
N TYR A 19 -17.13 3.23 13.80
CA TYR A 19 -15.83 3.17 13.15
C TYR A 19 -15.28 1.75 13.28
N ILE A 20 -14.65 1.29 12.21
CA ILE A 20 -13.96 0.00 12.18
C ILE A 20 -12.50 0.28 11.91
N ASP A 21 -11.62 -0.34 12.69
CA ASP A 21 -10.21 -0.35 12.39
C ASP A 21 -9.91 -1.39 11.32
N PHE A 22 -9.93 -0.94 10.06
CA PHE A 22 -9.56 -1.77 8.93
C PHE A 22 -8.13 -2.31 9.05
N THR A 23 -7.20 -1.57 9.67
CA THR A 23 -5.79 -1.97 9.76
C THR A 23 -5.62 -3.20 10.64
N THR A 24 -6.36 -3.27 11.75
CA THR A 24 -6.41 -4.45 12.63
C THR A 24 -7.02 -5.64 11.90
N ILE A 25 -8.16 -5.46 11.22
CA ILE A 25 -8.78 -6.55 10.46
C ILE A 25 -7.84 -7.07 9.36
N ALA A 26 -7.23 -6.18 8.58
CA ALA A 26 -6.30 -6.57 7.53
C ALA A 26 -5.14 -7.42 8.08
N ALA A 27 -4.55 -7.00 9.21
CA ALA A 27 -3.48 -7.73 9.88
C ALA A 27 -3.92 -9.12 10.36
N ASP A 28 -5.14 -9.26 10.91
CA ASP A 28 -5.70 -10.55 11.34
C ASP A 28 -5.82 -11.56 10.17
N TYR A 29 -5.97 -11.07 8.94
CA TYR A 29 -6.00 -11.89 7.71
C TYR A 29 -4.66 -11.92 6.95
N GLY A 30 -3.56 -11.53 7.59
CA GLY A 30 -2.19 -11.64 7.05
C GLY A 30 -1.82 -10.55 6.03
N TRP A 31 -2.61 -9.49 5.93
CA TRP A 31 -2.27 -8.33 5.09
C TRP A 31 -1.45 -7.31 5.88
N THR A 32 -0.40 -6.78 5.27
CA THR A 32 0.47 -5.76 5.87
C THR A 32 0.43 -4.48 5.05
N ARG A 33 0.44 -3.33 5.72
CA ARG A 33 0.45 -2.01 5.05
C ARG A 33 1.81 -1.73 4.43
N VAL A 34 1.82 -1.23 3.20
CA VAL A 34 3.03 -0.69 2.56
C VAL A 34 3.24 0.76 3.00
N SER A 35 4.46 1.10 3.41
CA SER A 35 4.81 2.49 3.75
C SER A 35 4.73 3.38 2.51
N SER A 36 4.21 4.60 2.66
CA SER A 36 4.28 5.62 1.62
C SER A 36 5.73 5.86 1.18
N GLY A 37 5.92 6.09 -0.12
CA GLY A 37 7.22 6.42 -0.69
C GLY A 37 7.71 7.79 -0.21
N PRO A 38 9.02 8.05 -0.25
CA PRO A 38 9.62 9.28 0.29
C PRO A 38 9.13 10.55 -0.43
N ASN A 39 8.68 10.43 -1.68
CA ASN A 39 8.26 11.55 -2.52
C ASN A 39 6.74 11.73 -2.62
N TRP A 40 5.96 11.09 -1.75
CA TRP A 40 4.49 11.10 -1.80
C TRP A 40 3.84 12.49 -1.89
N ARG A 41 4.51 13.54 -1.40
CA ARG A 41 4.03 14.93 -1.44
C ARG A 41 4.05 15.54 -2.82
N THR A 42 4.95 15.09 -3.69
CA THR A 42 5.14 15.62 -5.06
C THR A 42 4.84 14.58 -6.13
N TYR A 43 4.78 13.30 -5.76
CA TYR A 43 4.48 12.18 -6.65
C TYR A 43 3.32 11.35 -6.10
N PHE A 44 2.14 11.55 -6.66
CA PHE A 44 0.89 10.95 -6.18
C PHE A 44 0.93 9.40 -6.06
N PRO A 45 1.55 8.64 -6.99
CA PRO A 45 1.63 7.18 -6.85
C PRO A 45 2.35 6.71 -5.58
N ASP A 46 3.29 7.49 -5.03
CA ASP A 46 4.02 7.15 -3.80
C ASP A 46 3.17 7.31 -2.53
N ILE A 47 1.95 7.83 -2.62
CA ILE A 47 1.07 7.97 -1.45
C ILE A 47 0.76 6.63 -0.81
N LEU A 48 0.52 5.58 -1.62
CA LEU A 48 0.31 4.19 -1.19
C LEU A 48 -0.69 4.02 -0.03
N PHE A 49 -1.65 4.94 0.10
CA PHE A 49 -2.53 5.02 1.28
C PHE A 49 -3.36 3.76 1.49
N TRP A 50 -3.87 3.18 0.39
CA TRP A 50 -4.66 1.95 0.37
C TRP A 50 -3.86 0.70 -0.01
N HIS A 51 -2.52 0.77 -0.05
CA HIS A 51 -1.70 -0.34 -0.49
C HIS A 51 -1.41 -1.29 0.68
N TYR A 52 -1.92 -2.52 0.55
CA TYR A 52 -1.65 -3.63 1.46
C TYR A 52 -1.19 -4.85 0.67
N GLU A 53 -0.29 -5.63 1.25
CA GLU A 53 0.26 -6.83 0.64
C GLU A 53 0.09 -8.01 1.60
N ASN A 54 -0.43 -9.12 1.09
CA ASN A 54 -0.36 -10.42 1.75
C ASN A 54 0.67 -11.26 0.99
N ARG A 55 1.89 -11.28 1.54
CA ARG A 55 3.03 -11.95 0.89
C ARG A 55 3.03 -13.46 1.08
N GLN A 56 2.26 -13.99 2.04
CA GLN A 56 2.28 -15.41 2.42
C GLN A 56 3.71 -15.96 2.64
N GLY A 57 4.64 -15.11 3.09
CA GLY A 57 6.05 -15.46 3.31
C GLY A 57 6.93 -15.48 2.05
N LEU A 58 6.42 -15.10 0.88
CA LEU A 58 7.15 -15.08 -0.39
C LEU A 58 7.77 -13.72 -0.66
N THR A 59 8.93 -13.73 -1.34
CA THR A 59 9.42 -12.53 -2.05
C THR A 59 8.56 -12.29 -3.29
N TRP A 60 8.59 -11.09 -3.84
CA TRP A 60 7.89 -10.78 -5.10
C TRP A 60 8.32 -11.75 -6.21
N GLU A 61 9.62 -11.98 -6.37
CA GLU A 61 10.14 -12.91 -7.38
C GLU A 61 9.63 -14.34 -7.16
N ALA A 62 9.66 -14.83 -5.92
CA ALA A 62 9.16 -16.16 -5.59
C ALA A 62 7.65 -16.30 -5.87
N ALA A 63 6.86 -15.24 -5.61
CA ALA A 63 5.44 -15.22 -5.94
C ALA A 63 5.20 -15.24 -7.46
N MET A 64 5.98 -14.47 -8.22
CA MET A 64 5.82 -14.39 -9.67
C MET A 64 6.24 -15.67 -10.40
N ARG A 65 7.24 -16.39 -9.90
CA ARG A 65 7.62 -17.73 -10.38
C ARG A 65 6.52 -18.78 -10.23
N GLN A 66 5.47 -18.51 -9.45
CA GLN A 66 4.30 -19.39 -9.38
C GLN A 66 3.32 -19.18 -10.55
N LEU A 67 3.41 -18.03 -11.23
CA LEU A 67 2.50 -17.62 -12.29
C LEU A 67 3.15 -17.65 -13.67
N TYR A 68 4.44 -17.36 -13.75
CA TYR A 68 5.17 -17.15 -15.00
C TYR A 68 6.38 -18.06 -15.10
N LEU A 69 6.78 -18.37 -16.34
CA LEU A 69 8.04 -19.04 -16.65
C LEU A 69 9.22 -18.06 -16.51
N GLU A 70 10.44 -18.60 -16.38
CA GLU A 70 11.65 -17.80 -16.14
C GLU A 70 11.90 -16.76 -17.24
N ASP A 71 11.70 -17.13 -18.50
CA ASP A 71 11.89 -16.28 -19.67
C ASP A 71 10.87 -15.13 -19.76
N GLU A 72 9.65 -15.37 -19.27
CA GLU A 72 8.63 -14.33 -19.13
C GLU A 72 8.98 -13.34 -18.01
N LEU A 73 9.59 -13.80 -16.91
CA LEU A 73 9.98 -12.94 -15.79
C LEU A 73 11.11 -11.98 -16.12
N VAL A 74 12.10 -12.42 -16.90
CA VAL A 74 13.22 -11.57 -17.35
C VAL A 74 12.73 -10.37 -18.18
N ALA A 75 11.58 -10.50 -18.84
CA ALA A 75 11.00 -9.43 -19.64
C ALA A 75 10.32 -8.31 -18.81
N PHE A 76 10.14 -8.47 -17.49
CA PHE A 76 9.63 -7.44 -16.59
C PHE A 76 10.80 -6.68 -15.94
N PRO A 77 11.33 -5.59 -16.52
CA PRO A 77 12.64 -5.07 -16.17
C PRO A 77 12.63 -4.27 -14.88
N ASN A 78 11.47 -4.01 -14.29
CA ASN A 78 11.30 -3.26 -13.05
C ASN A 78 10.02 -3.73 -12.38
N SER A 79 10.16 -4.51 -11.32
CA SER A 79 9.13 -4.67 -10.31
C SER A 79 9.64 -4.10 -8.99
N PRO A 80 8.75 -3.53 -8.17
CA PRO A 80 9.09 -2.57 -7.11
C PRO A 80 10.07 -3.08 -6.06
#